data_AF-A0A1F8L4U6-F1
#
_entry.id   AF-A0A1F8L4U6-F1
#
_cell.length_a   1.000
_cell.length_b   1.000
_cell.length_c   1.000
_cell.angle_alpha   90.00
_cell.angle_beta   90.00
_cell.angle_gamma   90.00
#
_symmetry.space_group_name_H-M   'P 1'
#
loop_
_entity.id
_entity.type
_entity.pdbx_description
1 polymer ?
#
loop_
_entity_poly.entity_id
_entity_poly.type
_entity_poly.pdbx_seq_one_letter_code
_entity_poly.pdbx_strand_id
1 'polypeptide(L)'
;MVERLRAADEPSPEAIEFVRFCYRRRRMGWPELYDEMCAVAARGLYRGWGFPELAERGVGFSLFGTSRLAALVDAVVRQERALTTPSRSIGRREPVSELPARPDPLPAG
;
A
#
# COMPACT_ATOMS: atom_id res chain seq x y z
N MET A 1 -7.86 12.30 -27.12
CA MET A 1 -8.24 10.89 -26.93
C MET A 1 -7.45 10.32 -25.75
N VAL A 2 -7.75 10.76 -24.52
CA VAL A 2 -6.99 10.37 -23.29
C VAL A 2 -7.89 10.29 -22.05
N GLU A 3 -8.99 11.04 -22.01
CA GLU A 3 -9.91 11.08 -20.85
C GLU A 3 -10.77 9.81 -20.68
N ARG A 4 -11.04 9.06 -21.76
CA ARG A 4 -12.05 8.00 -21.76
C ARG A 4 -11.56 6.63 -21.26
N LEU A 5 -10.26 6.47 -21.02
CA LEU A 5 -9.70 5.26 -20.39
C LEU A 5 -9.81 5.32 -18.86
N ARG A 6 -9.92 6.52 -18.25
CA ARG A 6 -9.96 6.67 -16.79
C ARG A 6 -11.21 6.08 -16.14
N ALA A 7 -12.39 6.23 -16.76
CA ALA A 7 -13.65 5.74 -16.17
C ALA A 7 -13.87 4.21 -16.29
N ALA A 8 -13.18 3.53 -17.23
CA ALA A 8 -13.15 2.06 -17.28
C ALA A 8 -11.99 1.49 -16.44
N ASP A 9 -11.04 2.34 -16.07
CA ASP A 9 -9.84 2.02 -15.29
C ASP A 9 -10.01 2.33 -13.79
N GLU A 10 -11.06 3.04 -13.39
CA GLU A 10 -11.32 3.28 -11.97
C GLU A 10 -11.73 1.98 -11.27
N PRO A 11 -10.95 1.54 -10.27
CA PRO A 11 -11.30 0.37 -9.47
C PRO A 11 -12.63 0.65 -8.77
N SER A 12 -13.61 -0.24 -8.91
CA SER A 12 -14.87 -0.11 -8.19
C SER A 12 -14.59 0.02 -6.69
N PRO A 13 -15.39 0.80 -5.93
CA PRO A 13 -15.17 0.97 -4.49
C PRO A 13 -15.16 -0.39 -3.76
N GLU A 14 -15.89 -1.37 -4.26
CA GLU A 14 -15.88 -2.76 -3.79
C GLU A 14 -14.51 -3.44 -3.96
N ALA A 15 -13.82 -3.17 -5.08
CA ALA A 15 -12.48 -3.69 -5.36
C ALA A 15 -11.45 -3.10 -4.38
N ILE A 16 -11.54 -1.79 -4.13
CA ILE A 16 -10.67 -1.09 -3.16
C ILE A 16 -10.87 -1.68 -1.76
N GLU A 17 -12.13 -1.86 -1.33
CA GLU A 17 -12.45 -2.41 -0.01
C GLU A 17 -11.99 -3.87 0.13
N PHE A 18 -12.10 -4.68 -0.93
CA PHE A 18 -11.57 -6.04 -0.94
C PHE A 18 -10.05 -6.07 -0.73
N VAL A 19 -9.31 -5.22 -1.44
CA VAL A 19 -7.85 -5.12 -1.30
C VAL A 19 -7.46 -4.63 0.10
N ARG A 20 -8.18 -3.62 0.63
CA ARG A 20 -7.99 -3.16 2.02
C ARG A 20 -8.22 -4.27 3.02
N PHE A 21 -9.27 -5.07 2.84
CA PHE A 21 -9.56 -6.21 3.70
C PHE A 21 -8.41 -7.21 3.73
N CYS A 22 -7.89 -7.58 2.55
CA CYS A 22 -6.75 -8.49 2.45
C CYS A 22 -5.50 -7.89 3.13
N TYR A 23 -5.22 -6.61 2.89
CA TYR A 23 -4.05 -5.93 3.47
C TYR A 23 -4.13 -5.77 4.99
N ARG A 24 -5.31 -5.49 5.55
CA ARG A 24 -5.51 -5.42 7.01
C ARG A 24 -5.29 -6.77 7.68
N ARG A 25 -5.62 -7.87 6.98
CA ARG A 25 -5.43 -9.25 7.47
C ARG A 25 -3.98 -9.69 7.40
N ARG A 26 -3.29 -9.34 6.31
CA ARG A 26 -1.87 -9.59 6.06
C ARG A 26 -1.24 -8.30 5.54
N ARG A 27 -0.55 -7.56 6.40
CA ARG A 27 0.12 -6.28 6.06
C ARG A 27 1.38 -6.49 5.21
N MET A 28 1.29 -7.37 4.22
CA MET A 28 2.36 -7.75 3.30
C MET A 28 2.38 -6.79 2.09
N GLY A 29 3.50 -6.81 1.37
CA GLY A 29 3.60 -6.16 0.06
C GLY A 29 3.05 -7.05 -1.06
N TRP A 30 3.12 -6.51 -2.27
CA TRP A 30 3.12 -7.33 -3.47
C TRP A 30 4.46 -8.10 -3.56
N PRO A 31 4.52 -9.39 -3.93
CA PRO A 31 3.44 -10.25 -4.45
C PRO A 31 2.68 -11.06 -3.39
N GLU A 32 3.08 -11.12 -2.12
CA GLU A 32 2.40 -11.97 -1.13
C GLU A 32 0.92 -11.60 -0.92
N LEU A 33 0.57 -10.31 -1.04
CA LEU A 33 -0.83 -9.88 -0.94
C LEU A 33 -1.70 -10.46 -2.06
N TYR A 34 -1.12 -10.72 -3.24
CA TYR A 34 -1.84 -11.35 -4.35
C TYR A 34 -2.25 -12.79 -4.02
N ASP A 35 -1.35 -13.55 -3.38
CA ASP A 35 -1.63 -14.92 -2.94
C ASP A 35 -2.75 -14.94 -1.88
N GLU A 36 -2.69 -14.02 -0.90
CA GLU A 36 -3.75 -13.90 0.10
C GLU A 36 -5.09 -13.50 -0.55
N MET A 37 -5.10 -12.60 -1.54
CA MET A 37 -6.31 -12.26 -2.30
C MET A 37 -6.90 -13.48 -3.00
N CYS A 38 -6.06 -14.31 -3.64
CA CYS A 38 -6.50 -15.58 -4.21
C CYS A 38 -7.07 -16.54 -3.16
N ALA A 39 -6.43 -16.64 -1.98
CA ALA A 39 -6.91 -17.49 -0.89
C ALA A 39 -8.25 -17.01 -0.30
N VAL A 40 -8.46 -15.69 -0.19
CA VAL A 40 -9.71 -15.08 0.26
C VAL A 40 -10.83 -15.33 -0.75
N ALA A 41 -10.54 -15.15 -2.05
CA ALA A 41 -11.48 -15.42 -3.13
C ALA A 41 -11.86 -16.91 -3.21
N ALA A 42 -10.87 -17.82 -3.14
CA ALA A 42 -11.10 -19.26 -3.17
C ALA A 42 -11.99 -19.75 -2.01
N ARG A 43 -11.97 -19.05 -0.88
CA ARG A 43 -12.72 -19.39 0.33
C ARG A 43 -13.98 -18.54 0.53
N GLY A 44 -14.26 -17.57 -0.35
CA GLY A 44 -15.38 -16.65 -0.20
C GLY A 44 -15.36 -15.81 1.08
N LEU A 45 -14.17 -15.54 1.66
CA LEU A 45 -14.08 -14.96 3.00
C LEU A 45 -14.55 -13.50 3.05
N TYR A 46 -14.56 -12.81 1.92
CA TYR A 46 -15.06 -11.44 1.82
C TYR A 46 -16.48 -11.43 1.25
N ARG A 47 -17.49 -11.23 2.12
CA ARG A 47 -18.92 -11.15 1.76
C ARG A 47 -19.47 -12.38 1.00
N GLY A 48 -18.79 -13.53 1.06
CA GLY A 48 -19.15 -14.71 0.27
C GLY A 48 -18.71 -14.63 -1.20
N TRP A 49 -17.91 -13.63 -1.59
CA TRP A 49 -17.52 -13.41 -2.99
C TRP A 49 -16.35 -14.29 -3.38
N GLY A 50 -16.54 -15.06 -4.45
CA GLY A 50 -15.50 -15.84 -5.10
C GLY A 50 -14.85 -15.10 -6.26
N PHE A 51 -14.03 -15.82 -7.04
CA PHE A 51 -13.42 -15.31 -8.26
C PHE A 51 -14.42 -14.69 -9.26
N PRO A 52 -15.58 -15.30 -9.58
CA PRO A 52 -16.49 -14.71 -10.56
C PRO A 52 -17.14 -13.43 -10.03
N GLU A 53 -17.58 -13.41 -8.77
CA GLU A 53 -18.20 -12.22 -8.17
C GLU A 53 -17.19 -11.06 -8.07
N LEU A 54 -15.94 -11.36 -7.74
CA LEU A 54 -14.87 -10.36 -7.72
C LEU A 54 -14.56 -9.82 -9.12
N ALA A 55 -14.56 -10.68 -10.14
CA ALA A 55 -14.35 -10.27 -11.53
C ALA A 55 -15.45 -9.33 -12.04
N GLU A 56 -16.72 -9.59 -11.70
CA GLU A 56 -17.84 -8.68 -12.01
C GLU A 56 -17.68 -7.29 -11.40
N ARG A 57 -16.97 -7.21 -10.27
CA ARG A 57 -16.70 -5.98 -9.51
C ARG A 57 -15.34 -5.36 -9.86
N GLY A 58 -14.72 -5.81 -10.95
CA GLY A 58 -13.47 -5.26 -11.45
C GLY A 58 -12.20 -5.82 -10.80
N VAL A 59 -12.29 -6.80 -9.91
CA VAL A 59 -11.14 -7.53 -9.35
C VAL A 59 -10.91 -8.79 -10.18
N GLY A 60 -10.26 -8.60 -11.33
CA GLY A 60 -9.87 -9.69 -12.22
C GLY A 60 -8.45 -10.18 -11.92
N PHE A 61 -8.31 -11.49 -11.65
CA PHE A 61 -7.00 -12.15 -11.50
C PHE A 61 -6.37 -12.58 -12.83
N SER A 62 -6.93 -12.14 -13.96
CA SER A 62 -6.43 -12.46 -15.30
C SER A 62 -5.03 -11.89 -15.55
N LEU A 63 -4.20 -12.59 -16.32
CA LEU A 63 -2.83 -12.19 -16.68
C LEU A 63 -2.72 -10.74 -17.20
N PHE A 64 -3.66 -10.31 -18.05
CA PHE A 64 -3.73 -8.93 -18.56
C PHE A 64 -4.14 -7.90 -17.49
N GLY A 65 -4.84 -8.33 -16.43
CA GLY A 65 -5.26 -7.50 -15.31
C GLY A 65 -4.23 -7.41 -14.19
N THR A 66 -3.22 -8.29 -14.15
CA THR A 66 -2.25 -8.39 -13.04
C THR A 66 -1.49 -7.09 -12.80
N SER A 67 -1.04 -6.40 -13.86
CA SER A 67 -0.32 -5.12 -13.72
C SER A 67 -1.22 -4.00 -13.19
N ARG A 68 -2.48 -3.97 -13.62
CA ARG A 68 -3.47 -2.99 -13.13
C ARG A 68 -3.84 -3.26 -11.67
N LEU A 69 -4.00 -4.54 -11.32
CA LEU A 69 -4.26 -4.98 -9.96
C LEU A 69 -3.08 -4.67 -9.02
N ALA A 70 -1.84 -4.85 -9.49
CA ALA A 70 -0.64 -4.47 -8.73
C ALA A 70 -0.59 -2.96 -8.46
N ALA A 71 -0.92 -2.13 -9.46
CA ALA A 71 -1.00 -0.66 -9.27
C ALA A 71 -2.09 -0.26 -8.26
N LEU A 72 -3.27 -0.91 -8.31
CA LEU A 72 -4.34 -0.74 -7.34
C LEU A 72 -3.88 -1.11 -5.93
N VAL A 73 -3.28 -2.29 -5.78
CA VAL A 73 -2.75 -2.78 -4.52
C VAL A 73 -1.75 -1.80 -3.94
N ASP A 74 -0.79 -1.34 -4.74
CA ASP A 74 0.24 -0.42 -4.26
C ASP A 74 -0.36 0.92 -3.81
N ALA A 75 -1.36 1.45 -4.54
CA ALA A 75 -2.08 2.66 -4.14
C ALA A 75 -2.81 2.48 -2.80
N VAL A 76 -3.52 1.35 -2.62
CA VAL A 76 -4.23 1.02 -1.38
C VAL A 76 -3.27 0.83 -0.22
N VAL A 77 -2.16 0.13 -0.42
CA VAL A 77 -1.12 -0.09 0.59
C VAL A 77 -0.51 1.24 1.03
N ARG A 78 -0.18 2.12 0.08
CA ARG A 78 0.32 3.47 0.39
C ARG A 78 -0.68 4.27 1.21
N GLN A 79 -1.97 4.24 0.82
CA GLN A 79 -3.02 4.93 1.55
C GLN A 79 -3.20 4.39 2.98
N GLU A 80 -3.28 3.06 3.14
CA GLU A 80 -3.42 2.44 4.47
C GLU A 80 -2.19 2.67 5.35
N ARG A 81 -0.97 2.72 4.79
CA ARG A 81 0.25 3.10 5.52
C ARG A 81 0.22 4.56 5.98
N ALA A 82 -0.31 5.47 5.15
CA ALA A 82 -0.49 6.87 5.54
C ALA A 82 -1.54 7.03 6.65
N LEU A 83 -2.65 6.29 6.59
CA LEU A 83 -3.70 6.30 7.61
C LEU A 83 -3.26 5.65 8.93
N THR A 84 -2.41 4.63 8.85
CA THR A 84 -1.89 3.90 10.02
C THR A 84 -0.61 4.49 10.58
N THR A 85 -0.03 5.50 9.92
CA THR A 85 0.93 6.38 10.55
C THR A 85 0.12 7.24 11.51
N PRO A 86 0.13 7.00 12.84
CA PRO A 86 -0.38 8.02 13.73
C PRO A 86 0.41 9.27 13.39
N SER A 87 -0.26 10.41 13.27
CA SER A 87 0.40 11.70 13.46
C SER A 87 1.13 11.61 14.80
N ARG A 88 2.37 11.13 14.76
CA ARG A 88 3.31 11.25 15.84
C ARG A 88 3.73 12.69 15.72
N SER A 89 2.93 13.53 16.34
CA SER A 89 3.38 14.70 17.06
C SER A 89 4.51 14.27 18.02
N ILE A 90 5.69 14.00 17.45
CA ILE A 90 6.96 14.45 18.00
C ILE A 90 6.97 15.92 17.57
N GLY A 91 6.76 16.90 18.44
CA GLY A 91 7.45 17.01 19.71
C GLY A 91 8.91 17.32 19.42
N ARG A 92 9.18 18.56 19.00
CA ARG A 92 10.46 19.29 19.01
C ARG A 92 11.66 18.50 19.58
N ARG A 93 12.65 18.23 18.73
CA ARG A 93 14.07 18.37 19.11
C ARG A 93 14.85 18.88 17.89
N GLU A 94 15.49 20.02 18.11
CA GLU A 94 16.20 20.87 17.17
C GLU A 94 17.22 20.12 16.29
N PRO A 95 17.53 20.65 15.08
CA PRO A 95 18.76 20.33 14.38
C PRO A 95 19.92 21.06 15.08
N VAL A 96 20.84 20.32 15.69
CA VAL A 96 22.15 20.87 16.05
C VAL A 96 23.22 19.92 15.52
N SER A 97 23.39 19.96 14.20
CA SER A 97 24.70 19.71 13.59
C SER A 97 25.59 20.88 13.97
N GLU A 98 26.21 20.82 15.14
CA GLU A 98 27.43 21.58 15.37
C GLU A 98 28.32 20.76 16.29
N LEU A 99 29.16 19.93 15.66
CA LEU A 99 30.36 19.43 16.30
C LEU A 99 31.41 20.55 16.12
N PRO A 100 31.77 21.33 17.15
CA PRO A 100 32.91 22.20 17.01
C PRO A 100 34.15 21.31 16.88
N ALA A 101 34.81 21.46 15.73
CA ALA A 101 36.18 21.03 15.50
C ALA A 101 37.00 21.37 16.74
N ARG A 102 37.68 20.38 17.32
CA ARG A 102 38.70 20.66 18.34
C ARG A 102 39.85 21.39 17.64
N PRO A 103 40.17 22.65 17.97
CA PRO A 103 41.50 23.15 17.70
C PRO A 103 42.46 22.45 18.66
N ASP A 104 43.52 21.89 18.09
CA ASP A 104 44.70 21.41 18.81
C ASP A 104 45.33 22.54 19.65
N PRO A 105 45.67 22.30 20.92
CA PRO A 105 46.66 23.11 21.61
C PRO A 105 47.91 22.28 21.96
N LEU A 106 48.95 22.39 21.14
CA LEU A 106 50.36 22.45 21.59
C LEU A 106 50.56 23.70 22.49
N PRO A 107 51.64 23.84 23.30
CA PRO A 107 52.48 22.86 24.01
C PRO A 107 52.70 23.25 25.52
N ALA A 108 53.38 22.41 26.31
CA ALA A 108 54.35 22.83 27.36
C ALA A 108 55.10 21.61 27.94
N GLY A 109 56.41 21.54 27.70
CA GLY A 109 57.35 20.53 28.22
C GLY A 109 58.64 20.54 27.43
#